data_AF-A0A8T7FGH9-F1
#
_entry.id   AF-A0A8T7FGH9-F1
#
_cell.length_a   1.000
_cell.length_b   1.000
_cell.length_c   1.000
_cell.angle_alpha   90.00
_cell.angle_beta   90.00
_cell.angle_gamma   90.00
#
_symmetry.space_group_name_H-M   'P 1'
#
loop_
_entity.id
_entity.type
_entity.pdbx_description
1 polymer ?
#
loop_
_entity_poly.entity_id
_entity_poly.type
_entity_poly.pdbx_seq_one_letter_code
_entity_poly.pdbx_strand_id
1 'polypeptide(L)'
;MNEDTKQKINERYQRELNRGEFFWPDSIFKDAVVALGILLLLIFLATFLGVAGEPKADPSDASYIPRPEWYFLFLFKFLALYGQIPVVGKIEWLATVLVPSIGIGLILLLPFIDRSQDRHYAKRALPLGLMLLAVVDMVILTLIADVPTVAPSDATLLVRLSASLQPYAGLVVPGAAVIALIALAYFAKNSSWKPMAWITGAGSLAMIALTVAILAWAPPVEAAETAVADTLVDQIVAGQDLYSVNCVECHGDDGKVTVIEGVEGLEGKEISAINNPDVLYTLDDASLAEVIAYGRPNAGMNPFGKMYNPEGLSKSDMDNIVIFMRYTWDDRFEAPAIPELFPPLAEGEVPSYDVHIAPIVKRYCVSCHRAGKDSNNYFMTTYEEMLTSGDNADKNIIAGDANSYLLQVIQGQAILDENGKEIIGVMPPKSTLKPNVVDVFIRWIMAGMPQTAEDAAEK
;
A
#
# COMPACT_ATOMS: atom_id res chain seq x y z
N MET A 1 36.25 -51.70 -8.30
CA MET A 1 36.18 -51.40 -6.85
C MET A 1 36.80 -52.57 -6.11
N ASN A 2 37.81 -52.34 -5.27
CA ASN A 2 38.54 -53.40 -4.56
C ASN A 2 37.66 -54.07 -3.48
N GLU A 3 37.91 -55.35 -3.18
CA GLU A 3 37.21 -56.13 -2.15
C GLU A 3 37.31 -55.48 -0.75
N ASP A 4 38.47 -54.96 -0.37
CA ASP A 4 38.68 -54.22 0.88
C ASP A 4 37.77 -52.97 0.99
N THR A 5 37.49 -52.32 -0.14
CA THR A 5 36.59 -51.16 -0.18
C THR A 5 35.13 -51.57 0.05
N LYS A 6 34.70 -52.71 -0.50
CA LYS A 6 33.34 -53.25 -0.27
C LYS A 6 33.14 -53.61 1.20
N GLN A 7 34.13 -54.24 1.81
CA GLN A 7 34.04 -54.71 3.19
C GLN A 7 33.91 -53.54 4.17
N LYS A 8 34.73 -52.49 4.00
CA LYS A 8 34.63 -51.23 4.76
C LYS A 8 33.27 -50.52 4.58
N ILE A 9 32.71 -50.53 3.36
CA ILE A 9 31.39 -49.95 3.10
C ILE A 9 30.30 -50.74 3.84
N ASN A 10 30.38 -52.07 3.83
CA ASN A 10 29.40 -52.93 4.50
C ASN A 10 29.47 -52.79 6.03
N GLU A 11 30.66 -52.77 6.61
CA GLU A 11 30.83 -52.52 8.05
C GLU A 11 30.27 -51.15 8.46
N ARG A 12 30.52 -50.12 7.66
CA ARG A 12 29.94 -48.79 7.89
C ARG A 12 28.41 -48.82 7.79
N TYR A 13 27.86 -49.50 6.78
CA TYR A 13 26.42 -49.66 6.61
C TYR A 13 25.77 -50.35 7.81
N GLN A 14 26.35 -51.46 8.28
CA GLN A 14 25.85 -52.16 9.48
C GLN A 14 25.94 -51.29 10.73
N ARG A 15 27.01 -50.49 10.86
CA ARG A 15 27.17 -49.55 11.98
C ARG A 15 26.10 -48.46 11.98
N GLU A 16 25.74 -47.90 10.82
CA GLU A 16 24.69 -46.89 10.70
C GLU A 16 23.29 -47.50 10.87
N LEU A 17 23.03 -48.72 10.37
CA LEU A 17 21.79 -49.45 10.62
C LEU A 17 21.53 -49.65 12.11
N ASN A 18 22.56 -50.04 12.86
CA ASN A 18 22.46 -50.23 14.31
C ASN A 18 22.34 -48.91 15.09
N ARG A 19 22.59 -47.77 14.45
CA ARG A 19 22.56 -46.44 15.06
C ARG A 19 21.33 -45.62 14.63
N GLY A 20 20.63 -46.06 13.58
CA GLY A 20 19.45 -45.40 13.04
C GLY A 20 18.24 -45.56 13.94
N GLU A 21 17.39 -44.54 13.98
CA GLU A 21 16.09 -44.60 14.63
C GLU A 21 15.06 -45.28 13.72
N PHE A 22 14.00 -45.82 14.33
CA PHE A 22 12.91 -46.41 13.55
C PHE A 22 12.07 -45.30 12.91
N PHE A 23 11.75 -45.46 11.63
CA PHE A 23 10.88 -44.52 10.91
C PHE A 23 9.51 -44.37 11.60
N TRP A 24 8.94 -45.50 12.03
CA TRP A 24 7.75 -45.54 12.87
C TRP A 24 8.08 -46.24 14.20
N PRO A 25 7.76 -45.65 15.35
CA PRO A 25 7.01 -44.40 15.53
C PRO A 25 7.87 -43.13 15.63
N ASP A 26 9.19 -43.28 15.80
CA ASP A 26 10.05 -42.19 16.31
C ASP A 26 10.17 -41.00 15.35
N SER A 27 10.53 -41.24 14.08
CA SER A 27 10.67 -40.15 13.10
C SER A 27 9.33 -39.50 12.76
N ILE A 28 8.27 -40.30 12.56
CA ILE A 28 6.91 -39.75 12.28
C ILE A 28 6.40 -38.89 13.44
N PHE A 29 6.65 -39.29 14.70
CA PHE A 29 6.24 -38.48 15.83
C PHE A 29 6.95 -37.12 15.85
N LYS A 30 8.26 -37.08 15.56
CA LYS A 30 9.02 -35.83 15.44
C LYS A 30 8.48 -34.95 14.31
N ASP A 31 8.23 -35.54 13.15
CA ASP A 31 7.65 -34.83 12.00
C ASP A 31 6.27 -34.27 12.33
N ALA A 32 5.43 -35.03 13.03
CA ALA A 32 4.10 -34.58 13.46
C ALA A 32 4.19 -33.41 14.46
N VAL A 33 5.13 -33.45 15.41
CA VAL A 33 5.35 -32.36 16.36
C VAL A 33 5.82 -31.09 15.63
N VAL A 34 6.76 -31.20 14.69
CA VAL A 34 7.24 -30.06 13.90
C VAL A 34 6.13 -29.50 13.01
N ALA A 35 5.38 -30.37 12.32
CA ALA A 35 4.27 -29.96 11.46
C ALA A 35 3.16 -29.26 12.26
N LEU A 36 2.81 -29.77 13.45
CA LEU A 36 1.88 -29.12 14.35
C LEU A 36 2.41 -27.75 14.81
N GLY A 37 3.69 -27.65 15.15
CA GLY A 37 4.33 -26.39 15.51
C GLY A 37 4.25 -25.35 14.39
N ILE A 38 4.54 -25.74 13.15
CA ILE A 38 4.41 -24.86 11.97
C ILE A 38 2.95 -24.44 11.76
N LEU A 39 2.00 -25.37 11.89
CA LEU A 39 0.56 -25.05 11.75
C LEU A 39 0.12 -24.02 12.80
N LEU A 40 0.51 -24.21 14.06
CA LEU A 40 0.19 -23.28 15.14
C LEU A 40 0.84 -21.91 14.91
N LEU A 41 2.08 -21.88 14.42
CA LEU A 41 2.75 -20.64 14.04
C LEU A 41 2.00 -19.91 12.92
N LEU A 42 1.55 -20.62 11.89
CA LEU A 42 0.77 -20.03 10.79
C LEU A 42 -0.58 -19.49 11.28
N ILE A 43 -1.28 -20.21 12.15
CA ILE A 43 -2.53 -19.73 12.76
C ILE A 43 -2.27 -18.47 13.59
N PHE A 44 -1.20 -18.46 14.40
CA PHE A 44 -0.81 -17.30 15.17
C PHE A 44 -0.50 -16.09 14.27
N LEU A 45 0.32 -16.26 13.24
CA LEU A 45 0.63 -15.18 12.30
C LEU A 45 -0.64 -14.67 11.59
N ALA A 46 -1.50 -15.58 11.12
CA ALA A 46 -2.74 -15.20 10.44
C ALA A 46 -3.74 -14.49 11.35
N THR A 47 -3.79 -14.82 12.64
CA THR A 47 -4.74 -14.22 13.60
C THR A 47 -4.26 -12.90 14.19
N PHE A 48 -2.94 -12.73 14.39
CA PHE A 48 -2.40 -11.55 15.07
C PHE A 48 -1.68 -10.55 14.15
N LEU A 49 -1.09 -11.00 13.04
CA LEU A 49 -0.42 -10.13 12.07
C LEU A 49 -1.28 -9.87 10.82
N GLY A 50 -2.18 -10.81 10.47
CA GLY A 50 -3.01 -10.69 9.28
C GLY A 50 -2.22 -10.85 7.97
N VAL A 51 -2.87 -10.52 6.85
CA VAL A 51 -2.26 -10.47 5.51
C VAL A 51 -2.54 -9.08 4.96
N ALA A 52 -1.56 -8.46 4.29
CA ALA A 52 -1.76 -7.17 3.64
C ALA A 52 -2.87 -7.27 2.59
N GLY A 53 -3.90 -6.43 2.74
CA GLY A 53 -5.00 -6.35 1.79
C GLY A 53 -4.54 -5.66 0.50
N GLU A 54 -4.92 -6.23 -0.65
CA GLU A 54 -4.84 -5.55 -1.93
C GLU A 54 -6.25 -5.15 -2.38
N PRO A 55 -6.41 -4.03 -3.09
CA PRO A 55 -7.70 -3.65 -3.62
C PRO A 55 -8.20 -4.75 -4.55
N LYS A 56 -9.52 -4.94 -4.56
CA LYS A 56 -10.17 -5.90 -5.45
C LYS A 56 -9.84 -5.57 -6.90
N ALA A 57 -9.52 -6.60 -7.69
CA ALA A 57 -9.12 -6.42 -9.07
C ALA A 57 -10.15 -5.59 -9.87
N ASP A 58 -9.68 -4.47 -10.41
CA ASP A 58 -10.45 -3.55 -11.23
C ASP A 58 -9.84 -3.46 -12.64
N PRO A 59 -10.48 -4.02 -13.68
CA PRO A 59 -9.97 -3.97 -15.05
C PRO A 59 -10.04 -2.56 -15.66
N SER A 60 -10.72 -1.61 -15.02
CA SER A 60 -10.79 -0.22 -15.46
C SER A 60 -9.71 0.68 -14.84
N ASP A 61 -8.99 0.19 -13.83
CA ASP A 61 -7.90 0.92 -13.20
C ASP A 61 -6.56 0.60 -13.85
N ALA A 62 -6.15 1.42 -14.81
CA ALA A 62 -4.83 1.33 -15.44
C ALA A 62 -3.70 1.99 -14.61
N SER A 63 -4.03 2.62 -13.47
CA SER A 63 -3.06 3.26 -12.57
C SER A 63 -2.53 2.33 -11.49
N TYR A 64 -3.19 1.19 -11.26
CA TYR A 64 -2.70 0.15 -10.35
C TYR A 64 -1.37 -0.41 -10.86
N ILE A 65 -0.33 -0.35 -10.03
CA ILE A 65 0.99 -0.93 -10.32
C ILE A 65 1.04 -2.31 -9.63
N PRO A 66 0.77 -3.42 -10.35
CA PRO A 66 0.78 -4.74 -9.75
C PRO A 66 2.21 -5.10 -9.35
N ARG A 67 2.43 -5.29 -8.05
CA ARG A 67 3.68 -5.87 -7.54
C ARG A 67 3.49 -7.37 -7.31
N PRO A 68 4.49 -8.21 -7.61
CA PRO A 68 4.39 -9.62 -7.34
C PRO A 68 4.57 -9.90 -5.84
N GLU A 69 4.20 -11.11 -5.43
CA GLU A 69 4.30 -11.52 -4.03
C GLU A 69 5.76 -11.58 -3.56
N TRP A 70 5.96 -11.54 -2.23
CA TRP A 70 7.28 -11.41 -1.60
C TRP A 70 8.31 -12.44 -2.07
N TYR A 71 7.89 -13.66 -2.38
CA TYR A 71 8.75 -14.74 -2.87
C TYR A 71 9.20 -14.57 -4.33
N PHE A 72 8.63 -13.61 -5.07
CA PHE A 72 9.03 -13.25 -6.44
C PHE A 72 9.68 -11.86 -6.54
N LEU A 73 9.77 -11.10 -5.45
CA LEU A 73 10.38 -9.77 -5.45
C LEU A 73 11.84 -9.76 -5.94
N PHE A 74 12.63 -10.77 -5.58
CA PHE A 74 14.00 -10.88 -6.09
C PHE A 74 14.05 -11.04 -7.61
N LEU A 75 13.08 -11.77 -8.19
CA LEU A 75 12.96 -12.01 -9.62
C LEU A 75 12.51 -10.75 -10.35
N PHE A 76 11.54 -10.03 -9.76
CA PHE A 76 11.09 -8.73 -10.21
C PHE A 76 12.25 -7.73 -10.28
N LYS A 77 13.02 -7.63 -9.18
CA LYS A 77 14.16 -6.73 -9.12
C LYS A 77 15.27 -7.14 -10.09
N PHE A 78 15.57 -8.43 -10.18
CA PHE A 78 16.50 -8.97 -11.15
C PHE A 78 16.12 -8.57 -12.58
N LEU A 79 14.84 -8.69 -12.96
CA LEU A 79 14.36 -8.31 -14.28
C LEU A 79 14.48 -6.80 -14.51
N ALA A 80 14.18 -5.99 -13.50
CA ALA A 80 14.34 -4.53 -13.57
C ALA A 80 15.82 -4.13 -13.79
N LEU A 81 16.78 -4.82 -13.15
CA LEU A 81 18.20 -4.60 -13.37
C LEU A 81 18.67 -5.13 -14.73
N TYR A 82 18.17 -6.29 -15.15
CA TYR A 82 18.47 -6.87 -16.46
C TYR A 82 18.03 -5.96 -17.61
N GLY A 83 16.86 -5.33 -17.50
CA GLY A 83 16.33 -4.36 -18.47
C GLY A 83 17.25 -3.16 -18.72
N GLN A 84 18.14 -2.83 -17.78
CA GLN A 84 19.11 -1.75 -17.91
C GLN A 84 20.34 -2.12 -18.77
N ILE A 85 20.56 -3.41 -19.05
CA ILE A 85 21.72 -3.86 -19.83
C ILE A 85 21.51 -3.47 -21.30
N PRO A 86 22.43 -2.70 -21.91
CA PRO A 86 22.31 -2.32 -23.32
C PRO A 86 22.18 -3.54 -24.22
N VAL A 87 21.27 -3.47 -25.20
CA VAL A 87 20.99 -4.51 -26.21
C VAL A 87 20.31 -5.78 -25.67
N VAL A 88 20.87 -6.38 -24.60
CA VAL A 88 20.41 -7.66 -24.04
C VAL A 88 19.17 -7.49 -23.16
N GLY A 89 19.05 -6.35 -22.45
CA GLY A 89 17.90 -6.02 -21.60
C GLY A 89 16.57 -5.85 -22.34
N LYS A 90 16.60 -5.62 -23.65
CA LYS A 90 15.39 -5.56 -24.49
C LYS A 90 14.76 -6.93 -24.78
N ILE A 91 15.47 -8.01 -24.45
CA ILE A 91 15.06 -9.38 -24.72
C ILE A 91 14.69 -10.04 -23.39
N GLU A 92 13.49 -9.74 -22.90
CA GLU A 92 13.03 -10.16 -21.57
C GLU A 92 12.95 -11.68 -21.40
N TRP A 93 12.58 -12.43 -22.46
CA TRP A 93 12.46 -13.89 -22.40
C TRP A 93 13.77 -14.61 -22.02
N LEU A 94 14.93 -14.00 -22.29
CA LEU A 94 16.22 -14.55 -21.87
C LEU A 94 16.34 -14.54 -20.34
N ALA A 95 15.94 -13.46 -19.68
CA ALA A 95 15.98 -13.38 -18.23
C ALA A 95 14.89 -14.25 -17.58
N THR A 96 13.68 -14.27 -18.14
CA THR A 96 12.52 -14.90 -17.50
C THR A 96 12.38 -16.40 -17.79
N VAL A 97 12.83 -16.88 -18.96
CA VAL A 97 12.70 -18.30 -19.35
C VAL A 97 14.05 -19.00 -19.34
N LEU A 98 15.07 -18.44 -20.00
CA LEU A 98 16.35 -19.12 -20.17
C LEU A 98 17.10 -19.26 -18.84
N VAL A 99 17.20 -18.20 -18.03
CA VAL A 99 17.95 -18.25 -16.75
C VAL A 99 17.37 -19.27 -15.77
N PRO A 100 16.06 -19.27 -15.45
CA PRO A 100 15.47 -20.31 -14.60
C PRO A 100 15.61 -21.72 -15.19
N SER A 101 15.44 -21.85 -16.51
CA SER A 101 15.59 -23.16 -17.18
C SER A 101 17.01 -23.71 -17.07
N ILE A 102 18.03 -22.85 -17.18
CA ILE A 102 19.43 -23.21 -16.95
C ILE A 102 19.64 -23.58 -15.48
N GLY A 103 19.09 -22.81 -14.53
CA GLY A 103 19.19 -23.12 -13.10
C GLY A 103 18.60 -24.49 -12.76
N ILE A 104 17.38 -24.77 -13.23
CA ILE A 104 16.71 -26.07 -13.05
C ILE A 104 17.51 -27.18 -13.76
N GLY A 105 17.95 -26.94 -14.99
CA GLY A 105 18.78 -27.89 -15.75
C GLY A 105 20.09 -28.22 -15.03
N LEU A 106 20.76 -27.23 -14.43
CA LEU A 106 21.98 -27.43 -13.65
C LEU A 106 21.72 -28.23 -12.37
N ILE A 107 20.61 -27.98 -11.67
CA ILE A 107 20.22 -28.77 -10.48
C ILE A 107 19.89 -30.20 -10.87
N LEU A 108 19.15 -30.41 -11.97
CA LEU A 108 18.78 -31.74 -12.48
C LEU A 108 20.01 -32.52 -12.95
N LEU A 109 20.96 -31.84 -13.58
CA LEU A 109 22.23 -32.43 -14.03
C LEU A 109 23.30 -32.47 -12.94
N LEU A 110 23.04 -31.88 -11.76
CA LEU A 110 23.98 -31.82 -10.65
C LEU A 110 24.54 -33.20 -10.25
N PRO A 111 23.73 -34.29 -10.18
CA PRO A 111 24.25 -35.63 -9.86
C PRO A 111 25.29 -36.16 -10.88
N PHE A 112 25.26 -35.67 -12.12
CA PHE A 112 26.18 -36.08 -13.18
C PHE A 112 27.41 -35.17 -13.27
N ILE A 113 27.24 -33.89 -12.92
CA ILE A 113 28.29 -32.87 -12.87
C ILE A 113 29.16 -33.07 -11.62
N ASP A 114 28.56 -33.25 -10.44
CA ASP A 114 29.27 -33.47 -9.17
C ASP A 114 29.54 -34.96 -8.95
N ARG A 115 30.71 -35.41 -9.43
CA ARG A 115 31.21 -36.78 -9.24
C ARG A 115 32.03 -36.96 -7.96
N SER A 116 31.92 -36.05 -6.99
CA SER A 116 32.71 -36.13 -5.75
C SER A 116 32.33 -37.35 -4.90
N GLN A 117 33.34 -38.03 -4.35
CA GLN A 117 33.14 -39.20 -3.48
C GLN A 117 32.72 -38.80 -2.06
N ASP A 118 32.98 -37.56 -1.66
CA ASP A 118 32.61 -37.01 -0.37
C ASP A 118 31.14 -36.57 -0.37
N ARG A 119 30.32 -37.19 0.47
CA ARG A 119 28.89 -36.86 0.64
C ARG A 119 28.60 -35.79 1.68
N HIS A 120 29.58 -35.48 2.54
CA HIS A 120 29.37 -34.52 3.61
C HIS A 120 29.52 -33.08 3.11
N TYR A 121 28.52 -32.24 3.36
CA TYR A 121 28.43 -30.86 2.84
C TYR A 121 29.68 -30.03 3.14
N ALA A 122 30.27 -30.17 4.34
CA ALA A 122 31.42 -29.37 4.77
C ALA A 122 32.67 -29.53 3.88
N LYS A 123 32.75 -30.58 3.07
CA LYS A 123 33.86 -30.79 2.13
C LYS A 123 33.57 -30.24 0.71
N ARG A 124 32.36 -29.75 0.46
CA ARG A 124 31.89 -29.25 -0.85
C ARG A 124 31.90 -27.73 -0.89
N ALA A 125 33.11 -27.15 -0.80
CA ALA A 125 33.30 -25.70 -0.73
C ALA A 125 32.73 -24.95 -1.95
N LEU A 126 32.85 -25.50 -3.17
CA LEU A 126 32.32 -24.85 -4.38
C LEU A 126 30.77 -24.85 -4.43
N PRO A 127 30.07 -26.01 -4.31
CA PRO A 127 28.61 -26.00 -4.29
C PRO A 127 28.02 -25.16 -3.16
N LEU A 128 28.61 -25.23 -1.96
CA LEU A 128 28.18 -24.39 -0.83
C LEU A 128 28.42 -22.90 -1.10
N GLY A 129 29.55 -22.55 -1.69
CA GLY A 129 29.85 -21.16 -2.05
C GLY A 129 28.90 -20.59 -3.10
N LEU A 130 28.58 -21.37 -4.13
CA LEU A 130 27.60 -20.99 -5.16
C LEU A 130 26.19 -20.84 -4.57
N MET A 131 25.75 -21.78 -3.74
CA MET A 131 24.45 -21.74 -3.07
C MET A 131 24.35 -20.55 -2.12
N LEU A 132 25.40 -20.26 -1.33
CA LEU A 132 25.41 -19.12 -0.42
C LEU A 132 25.33 -17.80 -1.19
N LEU A 133 26.09 -17.63 -2.27
CA LEU A 133 26.02 -16.43 -3.12
C LEU A 133 24.61 -16.26 -3.71
N ALA A 134 24.01 -17.34 -4.23
CA ALA A 134 22.66 -17.29 -4.79
C ALA A 134 21.60 -16.89 -3.74
N VAL A 135 21.65 -17.46 -2.53
CA VAL A 135 20.72 -17.11 -1.44
C VAL A 135 20.93 -15.67 -0.98
N VAL A 136 22.17 -15.22 -0.82
CA VAL A 136 22.48 -13.83 -0.44
C VAL A 136 21.99 -12.87 -1.52
N ASP A 137 22.16 -13.21 -2.80
CA ASP A 137 21.66 -12.41 -3.93
C ASP A 137 20.13 -12.31 -3.91
N MET A 138 19.43 -13.43 -3.72
CA MET A 138 17.97 -13.45 -3.59
C MET A 138 17.49 -12.53 -2.45
N VAL A 139 18.09 -12.65 -1.27
CA VAL A 139 17.71 -11.83 -0.10
C VAL A 139 17.95 -10.35 -0.38
N ILE A 140 19.11 -10.00 -0.91
CA ILE A 140 19.47 -8.61 -1.20
C ILE A 140 18.54 -8.00 -2.25
N LEU A 141 18.29 -8.72 -3.34
CA LEU A 141 17.39 -8.26 -4.41
C LEU A 141 15.96 -8.08 -3.89
N THR A 142 15.48 -8.95 -3.01
CA THR A 142 14.20 -8.76 -2.31
C THR A 142 14.21 -7.49 -1.46
N LEU A 143 15.27 -7.22 -0.69
CA LEU A 143 15.35 -6.03 0.16
C LEU A 143 15.37 -4.71 -0.62
N ILE A 144 15.93 -4.68 -1.82
CA ILE A 144 15.99 -3.47 -2.66
C ILE A 144 14.90 -3.44 -3.74
N ALA A 145 13.92 -4.36 -3.68
CA ALA A 145 12.91 -4.51 -4.72
C ALA A 145 12.11 -3.21 -4.96
N ASP A 146 11.79 -2.50 -3.88
CA ASP A 146 10.99 -1.27 -3.94
C ASP A 146 11.77 -0.01 -4.29
N VAL A 147 13.10 -0.07 -4.27
CA VAL A 147 13.94 1.09 -4.60
C VAL A 147 13.92 1.34 -6.10
N PRO A 148 13.62 2.55 -6.60
CA PRO A 148 13.69 2.84 -8.03
C PRO A 148 15.08 2.57 -8.61
N THR A 149 15.15 1.93 -9.78
CA THR A 149 16.42 1.62 -10.46
C THR A 149 16.96 2.79 -11.27
N VAL A 150 16.15 3.84 -11.48
CA VAL A 150 16.49 5.05 -12.22
C VAL A 150 16.13 6.27 -11.36
N ALA A 151 17.08 7.18 -11.19
CA ALA A 151 16.87 8.41 -10.44
C ALA A 151 16.25 9.51 -11.33
N PRO A 152 15.29 10.31 -10.84
CA PRO A 152 14.79 11.51 -11.50
C PRO A 152 15.91 12.50 -11.89
N SER A 153 15.65 13.34 -12.89
CA SER A 153 16.65 14.30 -13.42
C SER A 153 17.02 15.41 -12.43
N ASP A 154 16.17 15.68 -11.45
CA ASP A 154 16.33 16.63 -10.36
C ASP A 154 16.80 15.97 -9.04
N ALA A 155 16.98 14.65 -9.03
CA ALA A 155 17.37 13.91 -7.83
C ALA A 155 18.77 14.26 -7.31
N THR A 156 18.93 14.20 -5.98
CA THR A 156 20.20 14.45 -5.28
C THR A 156 21.30 13.47 -5.68
N LEU A 157 22.56 13.83 -5.42
CA LEU A 157 23.72 12.96 -5.68
C LEU A 157 23.56 11.58 -5.02
N LEU A 158 23.06 11.53 -3.77
CA LEU A 158 22.91 10.29 -3.01
C LEU A 158 21.88 9.35 -3.66
N VAL A 159 20.75 9.88 -4.11
CA VAL A 159 19.73 9.10 -4.83
C VAL A 159 20.24 8.58 -6.18
N ARG A 160 21.06 9.37 -6.90
CA ARG A 160 21.70 8.91 -8.14
C ARG A 160 22.73 7.80 -7.89
N LEU A 161 23.47 7.89 -6.78
CA LEU A 161 24.40 6.85 -6.36
C LEU A 161 23.67 5.57 -5.97
N SER A 162 22.57 5.65 -5.21
CA SER A 162 21.78 4.47 -4.85
C SER A 162 21.26 3.74 -6.10
N ALA A 163 20.70 4.47 -7.08
CA ALA A 163 20.27 3.89 -8.36
C ALA A 163 21.43 3.22 -9.12
N SER A 164 22.59 3.90 -9.20
CA SER A 164 23.76 3.41 -9.94
C SER A 164 24.40 2.17 -9.29
N LEU A 165 24.28 2.00 -7.98
CA LEU A 165 24.89 0.87 -7.25
C LEU A 165 24.11 -0.43 -7.37
N GLN A 166 22.81 -0.38 -7.65
CA GLN A 166 21.95 -1.58 -7.67
C GLN A 166 22.41 -2.66 -8.68
N PRO A 167 22.79 -2.34 -9.93
CA PRO A 167 23.32 -3.36 -10.86
C PRO A 167 24.61 -4.00 -10.37
N TYR A 168 25.44 -3.25 -9.63
CA TYR A 168 26.68 -3.80 -9.09
C TYR A 168 26.39 -4.79 -7.96
N ALA A 169 25.47 -4.45 -7.06
CA ALA A 169 25.07 -5.31 -5.95
C ALA A 169 24.41 -6.61 -6.42
N GLY A 170 23.49 -6.53 -7.39
CA GLY A 170 22.64 -7.66 -7.81
C GLY A 170 23.06 -8.43 -9.06
N LEU A 171 24.06 -7.95 -9.83
CA LEU A 171 24.51 -8.65 -11.05
C LEU A 171 26.04 -8.76 -11.12
N VAL A 172 26.76 -7.64 -10.98
CA VAL A 172 28.21 -7.61 -11.25
C VAL A 172 29.00 -8.34 -10.18
N VAL A 173 28.79 -8.02 -8.90
CA VAL A 173 29.48 -8.66 -7.77
C VAL A 173 29.16 -10.16 -7.67
N PRO A 174 27.88 -10.59 -7.64
CA PRO A 174 27.57 -12.02 -7.59
C PRO A 174 28.10 -12.76 -8.82
N GLY A 175 27.95 -12.19 -10.02
CA GLY A 175 28.49 -12.77 -11.26
C GLY A 175 30.01 -12.92 -11.22
N ALA A 176 30.74 -11.88 -10.79
CA ALA A 176 32.20 -11.94 -10.66
C ALA A 176 32.65 -12.97 -9.61
N ALA A 177 31.95 -13.07 -8.48
CA ALA A 177 32.24 -14.06 -7.44
C ALA A 177 32.03 -15.50 -7.94
N VAL A 178 30.91 -15.76 -8.65
CA VAL A 178 30.63 -17.06 -9.27
C VAL A 178 31.69 -17.42 -10.32
N ILE A 179 32.05 -16.48 -11.21
CA ILE A 179 33.10 -16.70 -12.22
C ILE A 179 34.44 -16.99 -11.54
N ALA A 180 34.80 -16.26 -10.49
CA ALA A 180 36.03 -16.48 -9.74
C ALA A 180 36.05 -17.87 -9.06
N LEU A 181 34.93 -18.32 -8.49
CA LEU A 181 34.81 -19.67 -7.92
C LEU A 181 34.97 -20.76 -8.97
N ILE A 182 34.30 -20.61 -10.13
CA ILE A 182 34.39 -21.58 -11.24
C ILE A 182 35.81 -21.59 -11.82
N ALA A 183 36.41 -20.42 -12.03
CA ALA A 183 37.78 -20.30 -12.52
C ALA A 183 38.78 -20.94 -11.55
N LEU A 184 38.64 -20.69 -10.24
CA LEU A 184 39.50 -21.30 -9.23
C LEU A 184 39.35 -22.83 -9.22
N ALA A 185 38.13 -23.34 -9.36
CA ALA A 185 37.88 -24.78 -9.43
C ALA A 185 38.44 -25.45 -10.70
N TYR A 186 38.41 -24.74 -11.84
CA TYR A 186 38.91 -25.27 -13.10
C TYR A 186 40.44 -25.17 -13.24
N PHE A 187 41.00 -23.98 -12.96
CA PHE A 187 42.42 -23.69 -13.16
C PHE A 187 43.30 -24.07 -11.97
N ALA A 188 42.77 -24.03 -10.74
CA ALA A 188 43.50 -24.37 -9.52
C ALA A 188 42.90 -25.62 -8.86
N LYS A 189 42.83 -26.72 -9.62
CA LYS A 189 42.21 -28.01 -9.22
C LYS A 189 42.75 -28.60 -7.89
N ASN A 190 43.93 -28.18 -7.45
CA ASN A 190 44.55 -28.61 -6.19
C ASN A 190 44.49 -27.55 -5.07
N SER A 191 43.68 -26.51 -5.26
CA SER A 191 43.52 -25.42 -4.29
C SER A 191 42.79 -25.91 -3.04
N SER A 192 43.16 -25.34 -1.89
CA SER A 192 42.45 -25.62 -0.64
C SER A 192 41.05 -25.00 -0.63
N TRP A 193 40.20 -25.40 0.32
CA TRP A 193 38.85 -24.82 0.48
C TRP A 193 38.87 -23.33 0.91
N LYS A 194 39.98 -22.87 1.52
CA LYS A 194 40.12 -21.52 2.08
C LYS A 194 39.91 -20.40 1.05
N PRO A 195 40.59 -20.37 -0.12
CA PRO A 195 40.35 -19.33 -1.13
C PRO A 195 38.92 -19.32 -1.65
N MET A 196 38.27 -20.49 -1.79
CA MET A 196 36.85 -20.53 -2.17
C MET A 196 35.99 -19.85 -1.10
N ALA A 197 36.20 -20.19 0.18
CA ALA A 197 35.49 -19.56 1.29
C ALA A 197 35.76 -18.04 1.38
N TRP A 198 36.99 -17.59 1.11
CA TRP A 198 37.31 -16.16 1.07
C TRP A 198 36.62 -15.44 -0.09
N ILE A 199 36.59 -16.02 -1.29
CA ILE A 199 35.87 -15.44 -2.44
C ILE A 199 34.38 -15.34 -2.13
N THR A 200 33.77 -16.42 -1.63
CA THR A 200 32.36 -16.42 -1.24
C THR A 200 32.09 -15.39 -0.15
N GLY A 201 32.85 -15.40 0.94
CA GLY A 201 32.66 -14.49 2.06
C GLY A 201 32.86 -13.02 1.67
N ALA A 202 33.91 -12.70 0.92
CA ALA A 202 34.17 -11.35 0.44
C ALA A 202 33.11 -10.89 -0.57
N GLY A 203 32.66 -11.77 -1.47
CA GLY A 203 31.57 -11.50 -2.40
C GLY A 203 30.27 -11.18 -1.67
N SER A 204 29.85 -12.05 -0.74
CA SER A 204 28.64 -11.83 0.07
C SER A 204 28.73 -10.56 0.91
N LEU A 205 29.87 -10.29 1.56
CA LEU A 205 30.05 -9.05 2.34
C LEU A 205 30.01 -7.80 1.46
N ALA A 206 30.60 -7.84 0.27
CA ALA A 206 30.55 -6.74 -0.69
C ALA A 206 29.11 -6.48 -1.16
N MET A 207 28.36 -7.55 -1.46
CA MET A 207 26.93 -7.42 -1.81
C MET A 207 26.16 -6.78 -0.66
N ILE A 208 26.28 -7.30 0.56
CA ILE A 208 25.59 -6.76 1.74
C ILE A 208 25.96 -5.29 1.98
N ALA A 209 27.24 -4.93 1.90
CA ALA A 209 27.70 -3.56 2.10
C ALA A 209 27.12 -2.60 1.05
N LEU A 210 27.06 -3.02 -0.22
CA LEU A 210 26.43 -2.25 -1.28
C LEU A 210 24.91 -2.11 -1.03
N THR A 211 24.24 -3.17 -0.59
CA THR A 211 22.81 -3.13 -0.24
C THR A 211 22.51 -2.14 0.87
N VAL A 212 23.30 -2.18 1.95
CA VAL A 212 23.17 -1.23 3.07
C VAL A 212 23.34 0.21 2.58
N ALA A 213 24.33 0.46 1.72
CA ALA A 213 24.52 1.78 1.12
C ALA A 213 23.35 2.20 0.21
N ILE A 214 22.83 1.28 -0.60
CA ILE A 214 21.65 1.52 -1.46
C ILE A 214 20.45 1.92 -0.62
N LEU A 215 20.14 1.16 0.44
CA LEU A 215 19.00 1.43 1.32
C LEU A 215 19.18 2.73 2.12
N ALA A 216 20.40 3.01 2.59
CA ALA A 216 20.69 4.25 3.33
C ALA A 216 20.59 5.52 2.46
N TRP A 217 20.72 5.40 1.14
CA TRP A 217 20.66 6.51 0.18
C TRP A 217 19.46 6.43 -0.76
N ALA A 218 18.55 5.49 -0.53
CA ALA A 218 17.31 5.39 -1.28
C ALA A 218 16.42 6.61 -0.98
N PRO A 219 15.62 7.08 -1.95
CA PRO A 219 14.55 8.00 -1.62
C PRO A 219 13.60 7.31 -0.63
N PRO A 220 12.94 8.06 0.29
CA PRO A 220 11.91 7.48 1.12
C PRO A 220 10.89 6.80 0.22
N VAL A 221 10.54 5.55 0.54
CA VAL A 221 9.47 4.85 -0.17
C VAL A 221 8.22 5.66 0.12
N GLU A 222 7.68 6.35 -0.88
CA GLU A 222 6.33 6.89 -0.78
C GLU A 222 5.44 5.67 -0.62
N ALA A 223 5.05 5.40 0.62
CA ALA A 223 4.00 4.48 0.92
C ALA A 223 2.75 5.14 0.34
N ALA A 224 2.48 4.86 -0.93
CA ALA A 224 1.12 4.92 -1.44
C ALA A 224 0.37 3.82 -0.70
N GLU A 225 0.10 4.05 0.59
CA GLU A 225 -0.95 3.36 1.30
C GLU A 225 -2.22 3.81 0.59
N THR A 226 -2.58 3.13 -0.48
CA THR A 226 -4.00 2.91 -0.71
C THR A 226 -4.44 2.22 0.57
N ALA A 227 -4.94 2.99 1.54
CA ALA A 227 -5.58 2.46 2.74
C ALA A 227 -6.79 1.68 2.23
N VAL A 228 -6.55 0.42 1.87
CA VAL A 228 -7.60 -0.50 1.51
C VAL A 228 -8.37 -0.69 2.80
N ALA A 229 -9.64 -0.33 2.76
CA ALA A 229 -10.52 -0.53 3.89
C ALA A 229 -10.69 -2.04 4.11
N ASP A 230 -9.91 -2.58 5.06
CA ASP A 230 -9.80 -4.02 5.29
C ASP A 230 -10.89 -4.55 6.23
N THR A 231 -11.40 -3.70 7.14
CA THR A 231 -12.52 -4.06 8.02
C THR A 231 -13.83 -3.50 7.51
N LEU A 232 -14.95 -4.12 7.88
CA LEU A 232 -16.28 -3.62 7.54
C LEU A 232 -16.50 -2.18 8.04
N VAL A 233 -15.98 -1.83 9.22
CA VAL A 233 -16.08 -0.48 9.78
C VAL A 233 -15.30 0.51 8.91
N ASP A 234 -14.08 0.16 8.51
CA ASP A 234 -13.28 1.00 7.61
C ASP A 234 -13.96 1.17 6.26
N GLN A 235 -14.61 0.12 5.74
CA GLN A 235 -15.32 0.16 4.45
C GLN A 235 -16.53 1.09 4.52
N ILE A 236 -17.28 1.04 5.63
CA ILE A 236 -18.39 1.93 5.88
C ILE A 236 -17.89 3.38 5.96
N VAL A 237 -16.82 3.65 6.72
CA VAL A 237 -16.25 5.02 6.87
C VAL A 237 -15.72 5.54 5.53
N ALA A 238 -14.94 4.75 4.80
CA ALA A 238 -14.42 5.09 3.48
C ALA A 238 -15.55 5.37 2.49
N GLY A 239 -16.57 4.50 2.46
CA GLY A 239 -17.76 4.67 1.63
C GLY A 239 -18.54 5.93 1.97
N GLN A 240 -18.66 6.23 3.26
CA GLN A 240 -19.32 7.41 3.75
C GLN A 240 -18.58 8.70 3.34
N ASP A 241 -17.25 8.72 3.39
CA ASP A 241 -16.44 9.86 2.94
C ASP A 241 -16.61 10.11 1.44
N LEU A 242 -16.54 9.03 0.66
CA LEU A 242 -16.74 9.08 -0.78
C LEU A 242 -18.17 9.55 -1.14
N TYR A 243 -19.18 9.07 -0.41
CA TYR A 243 -20.56 9.52 -0.56
C TYR A 243 -20.72 11.02 -0.24
N SER A 244 -20.08 11.49 0.83
CA SER A 244 -20.11 12.90 1.22
C SER A 244 -19.54 13.83 0.15
N VAL A 245 -18.44 13.43 -0.49
CA VAL A 245 -17.79 14.24 -1.53
C VAL A 245 -18.56 14.21 -2.86
N ASN A 246 -19.15 13.06 -3.23
CA ASN A 246 -19.64 12.83 -4.59
C ASN A 246 -21.17 12.79 -4.72
N CYS A 247 -21.90 12.52 -3.65
CA CYS A 247 -23.33 12.16 -3.73
C CYS A 247 -24.26 13.10 -2.96
N VAL A 248 -23.80 13.70 -1.85
CA VAL A 248 -24.64 14.52 -0.95
C VAL A 248 -25.26 15.72 -1.64
N GLU A 249 -24.57 16.33 -2.61
CA GLU A 249 -25.09 17.51 -3.34
C GLU A 249 -26.46 17.26 -3.98
N CYS A 250 -26.69 16.05 -4.52
CA CYS A 250 -27.95 15.68 -5.15
C CYS A 250 -28.85 14.80 -4.27
N HIS A 251 -28.27 13.93 -3.44
CA HIS A 251 -29.02 12.91 -2.69
C HIS A 251 -29.24 13.24 -1.20
N GLY A 252 -28.58 14.27 -0.67
CA GLY A 252 -28.59 14.60 0.75
C GLY A 252 -27.71 13.67 1.58
N ASP A 253 -27.49 14.02 2.84
CA ASP A 253 -26.70 13.23 3.79
C ASP A 253 -27.39 11.92 4.20
N ASP A 254 -28.72 11.91 4.20
CA ASP A 254 -29.54 10.75 4.56
C ASP A 254 -30.15 10.00 3.35
N GLY A 255 -29.86 10.43 2.12
CA GLY A 255 -30.35 9.80 0.90
C GLY A 255 -31.85 10.01 0.61
N LYS A 256 -32.55 10.89 1.36
CA LYS A 256 -34.00 11.11 1.24
C LYS A 256 -34.41 12.14 0.20
N VAL A 257 -33.47 12.81 -0.45
CA VAL A 257 -33.80 13.90 -1.38
C VAL A 257 -34.66 13.36 -2.53
N THR A 258 -35.82 14.01 -2.74
CA THR A 258 -36.75 13.69 -3.83
C THR A 258 -36.82 14.78 -4.90
N VAL A 259 -36.35 15.99 -4.60
CA VAL A 259 -36.27 17.12 -5.53
C VAL A 259 -34.90 17.78 -5.36
N ILE A 260 -34.16 17.91 -6.45
CA ILE A 260 -32.83 18.53 -6.43
C ILE A 260 -32.98 20.06 -6.38
N GLU A 261 -32.30 20.69 -5.42
CA GLU A 261 -32.26 22.14 -5.24
C GLU A 261 -30.80 22.60 -5.05
N GLY A 262 -30.42 23.74 -5.62
CA GLY A 262 -29.09 24.32 -5.53
C GLY A 262 -28.04 23.70 -6.46
N VAL A 263 -28.45 22.94 -7.48
CA VAL A 263 -27.52 22.30 -8.44
C VAL A 263 -27.77 22.84 -9.84
N GLU A 264 -26.75 23.50 -10.39
CA GLU A 264 -26.83 24.09 -11.72
C GLU A 264 -27.19 23.02 -12.78
N GLY A 265 -28.27 23.27 -13.53
CA GLY A 265 -28.76 22.37 -14.58
C GLY A 265 -29.67 21.23 -14.11
N LEU A 266 -29.85 21.03 -12.80
CA LEU A 266 -30.75 20.01 -12.22
C LEU A 266 -31.80 20.56 -11.25
N GLU A 267 -31.90 21.88 -11.14
CA GLU A 267 -32.87 22.56 -10.26
C GLU A 267 -34.32 22.10 -10.50
N GLY A 268 -35.00 21.71 -9.43
CA GLY A 268 -36.39 21.26 -9.46
C GLY A 268 -36.59 19.87 -10.07
N LYS A 269 -35.53 19.12 -10.36
CA LYS A 269 -35.64 17.78 -10.93
C LYS A 269 -36.05 16.77 -9.87
N GLU A 270 -37.13 16.03 -10.15
CA GLU A 270 -37.59 14.94 -9.30
C GLU A 270 -36.71 13.70 -9.44
N ILE A 271 -36.24 13.18 -8.31
CA ILE A 271 -35.47 11.95 -8.20
C ILE A 271 -36.11 11.03 -7.16
N SER A 272 -35.81 9.74 -7.26
CA SER A 272 -36.22 8.77 -6.23
C SER A 272 -35.26 8.85 -5.04
N ALA A 273 -35.81 8.87 -3.83
CA ALA A 273 -35.03 8.73 -2.60
C ALA A 273 -34.27 7.40 -2.63
N ILE A 274 -32.94 7.46 -2.57
CA ILE A 274 -32.07 6.29 -2.73
C ILE A 274 -32.00 5.43 -1.48
N ASN A 275 -32.40 5.97 -0.34
CA ASN A 275 -32.53 5.24 0.91
C ASN A 275 -33.88 4.53 1.08
N ASN A 276 -34.80 4.65 0.11
CA ASN A 276 -36.09 3.98 0.16
C ASN A 276 -35.89 2.46 0.05
N PRO A 277 -36.59 1.64 0.87
CA PRO A 277 -36.66 0.19 0.71
C PRO A 277 -36.93 -0.28 -0.73
N ASP A 278 -37.66 0.47 -1.55
CA ASP A 278 -37.86 0.09 -2.97
C ASP A 278 -36.54 0.01 -3.75
N VAL A 279 -35.56 0.85 -3.44
CA VAL A 279 -34.24 0.84 -4.07
C VAL A 279 -33.37 -0.22 -3.42
N LEU A 280 -33.28 -0.19 -2.09
CA LEU A 280 -32.40 -1.07 -1.32
C LEU A 280 -32.85 -2.54 -1.43
N TYR A 281 -34.14 -2.85 -1.45
CA TYR A 281 -34.57 -4.25 -1.49
C TYR A 281 -34.54 -4.86 -2.89
N THR A 282 -34.64 -4.05 -3.94
CA THR A 282 -34.77 -4.55 -5.32
C THR A 282 -33.44 -4.64 -6.06
N LEU A 283 -32.50 -3.73 -5.79
CA LEU A 283 -31.17 -3.75 -6.37
C LEU A 283 -30.23 -4.52 -5.45
N ASP A 284 -29.47 -5.46 -6.01
CA ASP A 284 -28.35 -6.07 -5.31
C ASP A 284 -27.12 -5.14 -5.31
N ASP A 285 -26.09 -5.49 -4.54
CA ASP A 285 -24.92 -4.63 -4.35
C ASP A 285 -24.17 -4.38 -5.66
N ALA A 286 -24.08 -5.39 -6.52
CA ALA A 286 -23.48 -5.26 -7.83
C ALA A 286 -24.27 -4.31 -8.75
N SER A 287 -25.60 -4.37 -8.69
CA SER A 287 -26.48 -3.49 -9.45
C SER A 287 -26.37 -2.04 -8.96
N LEU A 288 -26.29 -1.82 -7.64
CA LEU A 288 -26.06 -0.48 -7.08
C LEU A 288 -24.70 0.08 -7.52
N ALA A 289 -23.64 -0.72 -7.45
CA ALA A 289 -22.32 -0.32 -7.91
C ALA A 289 -22.31 0.00 -9.42
N GLU A 290 -23.02 -0.76 -10.25
CA GLU A 290 -23.13 -0.50 -11.69
C GLU A 290 -23.93 0.78 -11.99
N VAL A 291 -24.99 1.06 -11.21
CA VAL A 291 -25.73 2.34 -11.31
C VAL A 291 -24.83 3.52 -10.98
N ILE A 292 -23.92 3.38 -10.01
CA ILE A 292 -22.91 4.41 -9.70
C ILE A 292 -21.88 4.51 -10.83
N ALA A 293 -21.38 3.37 -11.32
CA ALA A 293 -20.35 3.30 -12.34
C ALA A 293 -20.79 3.98 -13.65
N TYR A 294 -21.92 3.54 -14.21
CA TYR A 294 -22.46 4.05 -15.47
C TYR A 294 -23.25 5.36 -15.30
N GLY A 295 -23.75 5.62 -14.09
CA GLY A 295 -24.66 6.72 -13.83
C GLY A 295 -26.06 6.49 -14.41
N ARG A 296 -26.89 7.52 -14.36
CA ARG A 296 -28.22 7.57 -14.99
C ARG A 296 -28.35 8.86 -15.80
N PRO A 297 -27.82 8.91 -17.03
CA PRO A 297 -27.76 10.13 -17.83
C PRO A 297 -29.12 10.82 -18.02
N ASN A 298 -30.18 10.04 -18.27
CA ASN A 298 -31.54 10.58 -18.40
C ASN A 298 -32.05 11.21 -17.09
N ALA A 299 -31.62 10.69 -15.94
CA ALA A 299 -31.94 11.21 -14.62
C ALA A 299 -30.98 12.33 -14.17
N GLY A 300 -29.93 12.65 -14.94
CA GLY A 300 -28.96 13.69 -14.60
C GLY A 300 -27.83 13.22 -13.68
N MET A 301 -27.75 11.92 -13.39
CA MET A 301 -26.63 11.33 -12.67
C MET A 301 -25.53 10.98 -13.66
N ASN A 302 -24.39 11.66 -13.57
CA ASN A 302 -23.22 11.40 -14.40
C ASN A 302 -22.59 10.03 -14.09
N PRO A 303 -21.84 9.44 -15.03
CA PRO A 303 -21.03 8.26 -14.75
C PRO A 303 -19.92 8.59 -13.75
N PHE A 304 -19.83 7.82 -12.66
CA PHE A 304 -18.76 7.97 -11.67
C PHE A 304 -17.66 6.94 -11.81
N GLY A 305 -17.85 5.83 -12.51
CA GLY A 305 -16.82 4.79 -12.60
C GLY A 305 -15.64 5.21 -13.48
N LYS A 306 -14.41 4.86 -13.08
CA LYS A 306 -13.17 5.12 -13.83
C LYS A 306 -13.24 4.71 -15.32
N MET A 307 -13.99 3.65 -15.63
CA MET A 307 -14.23 3.17 -17.00
C MET A 307 -14.87 4.23 -17.92
N TYR A 308 -15.74 5.08 -17.37
CA TYR A 308 -16.54 6.05 -18.11
C TYR A 308 -16.11 7.49 -17.82
N ASN A 309 -15.49 7.73 -16.66
CA ASN A 309 -14.94 9.00 -16.23
C ASN A 309 -13.52 8.77 -15.67
N PRO A 310 -12.45 9.16 -16.39
CA PRO A 310 -11.07 8.89 -15.94
C PRO A 310 -10.70 9.45 -14.56
N GLU A 311 -11.35 10.52 -14.13
CA GLU A 311 -11.18 11.14 -12.79
C GLU A 311 -12.19 10.59 -11.76
N GLY A 312 -12.91 9.54 -12.12
CA GLY A 312 -13.95 8.92 -11.32
C GLY A 312 -13.45 7.93 -10.26
N LEU A 313 -14.41 7.24 -9.67
CA LEU A 313 -14.27 6.26 -8.60
C LEU A 313 -13.80 4.90 -9.13
N SER A 314 -12.90 4.26 -8.39
CA SER A 314 -12.54 2.86 -8.63
C SER A 314 -13.68 1.91 -8.24
N LYS A 315 -13.59 0.65 -8.65
CA LYS A 315 -14.55 -0.37 -8.24
C LYS A 315 -14.63 -0.54 -6.72
N SER A 316 -13.50 -0.52 -6.02
CA SER A 316 -13.48 -0.60 -4.55
C SER A 316 -14.14 0.60 -3.89
N ASP A 317 -13.97 1.80 -4.47
CA ASP A 317 -14.61 3.01 -3.95
C ASP A 317 -16.13 2.91 -4.05
N MET A 318 -16.64 2.43 -5.18
CA MET A 318 -18.08 2.22 -5.38
C MET A 318 -18.63 1.11 -4.48
N ASP A 319 -17.92 0.00 -4.33
CA ASP A 319 -18.28 -1.09 -3.41
C ASP A 319 -18.37 -0.54 -1.96
N ASN A 320 -17.44 0.32 -1.53
CA ASN A 320 -17.48 0.97 -0.22
C ASN A 320 -18.69 1.90 -0.05
N ILE A 321 -19.04 2.71 -1.06
CA ILE A 321 -20.25 3.55 -1.03
C ILE A 321 -21.50 2.68 -0.86
N VAL A 322 -21.58 1.57 -1.59
CA VAL A 322 -22.72 0.64 -1.47
C VAL A 322 -22.78 0.03 -0.08
N ILE A 323 -21.64 -0.41 0.48
CA ILE A 323 -21.56 -0.90 1.86
C ILE A 323 -22.06 0.16 2.84
N PHE A 324 -21.62 1.41 2.71
CA PHE A 324 -22.13 2.51 3.53
C PHE A 324 -23.66 2.65 3.41
N MET A 325 -24.21 2.67 2.20
CA MET A 325 -25.66 2.77 1.98
C MET A 325 -26.42 1.62 2.64
N ARG A 326 -25.91 0.39 2.53
CA ARG A 326 -26.51 -0.81 3.14
C ARG A 326 -26.54 -0.71 4.65
N TYR A 327 -25.39 -0.56 5.27
CA TYR A 327 -25.29 -0.61 6.72
C TYR A 327 -25.86 0.64 7.41
N THR A 328 -26.15 1.71 6.65
CA THR A 328 -26.74 2.94 7.22
C THR A 328 -28.25 3.02 7.02
N TRP A 329 -28.77 2.56 5.88
CA TRP A 329 -30.18 2.78 5.51
C TRP A 329 -31.01 1.51 5.31
N ASP A 330 -30.36 0.36 5.11
CA ASP A 330 -31.04 -0.92 4.89
C ASP A 330 -31.25 -1.63 6.23
N ASP A 331 -32.50 -1.71 6.68
CA ASP A 331 -32.89 -2.31 7.95
C ASP A 331 -32.66 -3.82 8.05
N ARG A 332 -32.29 -4.48 6.94
CA ARG A 332 -31.86 -5.89 6.92
C ARG A 332 -30.43 -6.07 7.44
N PHE A 333 -29.66 -4.99 7.52
CA PHE A 333 -28.28 -4.99 7.98
C PHE A 333 -28.19 -4.37 9.37
N GLU A 334 -27.53 -5.06 10.29
CA GLU A 334 -27.20 -4.51 11.60
C GLU A 334 -25.85 -3.81 11.50
N ALA A 335 -25.86 -2.48 11.61
CA ALA A 335 -24.63 -1.71 11.63
C ALA A 335 -23.75 -2.16 12.80
N PRO A 336 -22.45 -2.46 12.58
CA PRO A 336 -21.53 -2.64 13.68
C PRO A 336 -21.51 -1.37 14.55
N ALA A 337 -21.00 -1.46 15.78
CA ALA A 337 -20.75 -0.26 16.58
C ALA A 337 -19.69 0.60 15.87
N ILE A 338 -20.12 1.54 15.02
CA ILE A 338 -19.25 2.47 14.32
C ILE A 338 -18.81 3.51 15.36
N PRO A 339 -17.50 3.67 15.62
CA PRO A 339 -17.00 4.75 16.45
C PRO A 339 -17.55 6.09 15.95
N GLU A 340 -17.88 7.01 16.86
CA GLU A 340 -18.30 8.33 16.43
C GLU A 340 -17.18 8.96 15.58
N LEU A 341 -17.51 9.39 14.34
CA LEU A 341 -16.52 9.85 13.35
C LEU A 341 -15.62 10.98 13.85
N PHE A 342 -16.14 11.82 14.75
CA PHE A 342 -15.40 12.90 15.39
C PHE A 342 -15.74 12.88 16.87
N PRO A 343 -15.12 12.02 17.68
CA PRO A 343 -15.42 12.01 19.11
C PRO A 343 -15.06 13.38 19.72
N PRO A 344 -15.72 13.80 20.81
CA PRO A 344 -15.33 15.01 21.52
C PRO A 344 -13.84 14.94 21.91
N LEU A 345 -13.10 16.02 21.64
CA LEU A 345 -11.70 16.13 22.04
C LEU A 345 -11.58 16.03 23.56
N ALA A 346 -10.51 15.39 24.02
CA ALA A 346 -10.20 15.32 25.45
C ALA A 346 -9.98 16.73 26.02
N GLU A 347 -10.10 16.84 27.34
CA GLU A 347 -9.86 18.12 28.02
C GLU A 347 -8.39 18.53 27.84
N GLY A 348 -8.16 19.74 27.30
CA GLY A 348 -6.82 20.26 27.03
C GLY A 348 -6.15 19.73 25.75
N GLU A 349 -6.81 18.86 24.99
CA GLU A 349 -6.30 18.40 23.70
C GLU A 349 -6.35 19.53 22.65
N VAL A 350 -5.19 19.78 22.02
CA VAL A 350 -5.04 20.73 20.93
C VAL A 350 -5.16 19.98 19.60
N PRO A 351 -6.19 20.25 18.78
CA PRO A 351 -6.31 19.62 17.48
C PRO A 351 -5.29 20.17 16.48
N SER A 352 -4.89 19.35 15.51
CA SER A 352 -4.08 19.71 14.34
C SER A 352 -4.86 19.61 13.03
N TYR A 353 -4.36 20.26 11.98
CA TYR A 353 -4.99 20.20 10.67
C TYR A 353 -5.03 18.78 10.12
N ASP A 354 -3.87 18.12 10.05
CA ASP A 354 -3.73 16.82 9.39
C ASP A 354 -4.59 15.71 10.03
N VAL A 355 -4.69 15.74 11.37
CA VAL A 355 -5.38 14.69 12.13
C VAL A 355 -6.87 14.99 12.31
N HIS A 356 -7.24 16.24 12.56
CA HIS A 356 -8.58 16.58 13.02
C HIS A 356 -9.38 17.37 11.99
N ILE A 357 -8.79 18.42 11.42
CA ILE A 357 -9.53 19.37 10.55
C ILE A 357 -9.67 18.82 9.14
N ALA A 358 -8.61 18.29 8.55
CA ALA A 358 -8.61 17.79 7.17
C ALA A 358 -9.70 16.73 6.92
N PRO A 359 -9.91 15.74 7.81
CA PRO A 359 -11.03 14.79 7.66
C PRO A 359 -12.40 15.46 7.71
N ILE A 360 -12.61 16.39 8.65
CA ILE A 360 -13.88 17.13 8.79
C ILE A 360 -14.16 17.98 7.54
N VAL A 361 -13.15 18.72 7.08
CA VAL A 361 -13.23 19.61 5.91
C VAL A 361 -13.49 18.82 4.64
N LYS A 362 -12.75 17.71 4.43
CA LYS A 362 -12.97 16.80 3.31
C LYS A 362 -14.41 16.30 3.26
N ARG A 363 -14.99 16.06 4.44
CA ARG A 363 -16.31 15.45 4.61
C ARG A 363 -17.48 16.42 4.50
N TYR A 364 -17.36 17.64 5.03
CA TYR A 364 -18.47 18.58 5.08
C TYR A 364 -18.32 19.80 4.17
N CYS A 365 -17.10 20.11 3.72
CA CYS A 365 -16.81 21.40 3.09
C CYS A 365 -16.38 21.26 1.63
N VAL A 366 -15.50 20.31 1.31
CA VAL A 366 -14.83 20.22 -0.01
C VAL A 366 -15.80 20.01 -1.17
N SER A 367 -16.97 19.40 -0.96
CA SER A 367 -17.98 19.22 -2.01
C SER A 367 -18.37 20.56 -2.68
N CYS A 368 -18.42 21.63 -1.89
CA CYS A 368 -18.77 22.99 -2.32
C CYS A 368 -17.55 23.93 -2.36
N HIS A 369 -16.56 23.76 -1.49
CA HIS A 369 -15.37 24.61 -1.40
C HIS A 369 -14.18 24.05 -2.19
N ARG A 370 -14.36 23.95 -3.52
CA ARG A 370 -13.34 23.48 -4.47
C ARG A 370 -13.40 24.27 -5.78
N ALA A 371 -12.34 24.16 -6.58
CA ALA A 371 -12.28 24.82 -7.88
C ALA A 371 -13.50 24.47 -8.76
N GLY A 372 -14.07 25.48 -9.43
CA GLY A 372 -15.24 25.31 -10.30
C GLY A 372 -16.61 25.35 -9.60
N LYS A 373 -16.66 25.56 -8.29
CA LYS A 373 -17.90 25.77 -7.53
C LYS A 373 -18.05 27.23 -7.08
N ASP A 374 -19.29 27.71 -7.03
CA ASP A 374 -19.61 29.06 -6.55
C ASP A 374 -19.50 29.14 -5.03
N SER A 375 -18.30 29.49 -4.57
CA SER A 375 -17.90 29.48 -3.15
C SER A 375 -17.07 30.72 -2.77
N ASN A 376 -17.27 31.85 -3.44
CA ASN A 376 -16.48 33.09 -3.27
C ASN A 376 -14.97 32.86 -3.41
N ASN A 377 -14.58 31.98 -4.34
CA ASN A 377 -13.20 31.52 -4.56
C ASN A 377 -12.51 30.89 -3.33
N TYR A 378 -13.28 30.48 -2.32
CA TYR A 378 -12.75 29.91 -1.08
C TYR A 378 -12.64 28.39 -1.19
N PHE A 379 -11.41 27.90 -1.26
CA PHE A 379 -11.05 26.51 -1.45
C PHE A 379 -10.52 25.89 -0.16
N MET A 380 -10.96 24.68 0.14
CA MET A 380 -10.57 23.96 1.35
C MET A 380 -9.93 22.60 1.04
N THR A 381 -9.29 22.45 -0.13
CA THR A 381 -8.72 21.16 -0.54
C THR A 381 -7.35 20.89 0.10
N THR A 382 -6.64 21.95 0.48
CA THR A 382 -5.36 21.88 1.19
C THR A 382 -5.31 22.88 2.36
N TYR A 383 -4.37 22.66 3.29
CA TYR A 383 -4.13 23.57 4.41
C TYR A 383 -3.83 24.99 3.92
N GLU A 384 -2.96 25.12 2.92
CA GLU A 384 -2.55 26.42 2.37
C GLU A 384 -3.72 27.14 1.70
N GLU A 385 -4.51 26.43 0.88
CA GLU A 385 -5.71 27.01 0.25
C GLU A 385 -6.72 27.48 1.29
N MET A 386 -6.96 26.70 2.34
CA MET A 386 -7.94 27.04 3.37
C MET A 386 -7.61 28.34 4.12
N LEU A 387 -6.32 28.72 4.15
CA LEU A 387 -5.85 29.94 4.80
C LEU A 387 -5.68 31.12 3.84
N THR A 388 -5.43 30.87 2.55
CA THR A 388 -4.99 31.92 1.61
C THR A 388 -5.95 32.19 0.46
N SER A 389 -6.91 31.29 0.22
CA SER A 389 -7.90 31.43 -0.85
C SER A 389 -9.13 32.23 -0.41
N GLY A 390 -9.96 32.58 -1.39
CA GLY A 390 -11.23 33.27 -1.18
C GLY A 390 -11.14 34.79 -1.30
N ASP A 391 -12.26 35.39 -1.68
CA ASP A 391 -12.40 36.85 -1.85
C ASP A 391 -12.24 37.61 -0.51
N ASN A 392 -12.33 36.91 0.63
CA ASN A 392 -12.17 37.43 1.98
C ASN A 392 -11.07 36.67 2.76
N ALA A 393 -10.00 36.24 2.07
CA ALA A 393 -8.92 35.42 2.65
C ALA A 393 -8.38 35.97 3.98
N ASP A 394 -8.26 37.29 4.12
CA ASP A 394 -7.78 37.99 5.32
C ASP A 394 -8.71 37.87 6.54
N LYS A 395 -9.97 37.46 6.35
CA LYS A 395 -11.01 37.36 7.38
C LYS A 395 -11.59 35.97 7.55
N ASN A 396 -11.38 35.08 6.57
CA ASN A 396 -11.93 33.74 6.58
C ASN A 396 -11.46 32.94 7.81
N ILE A 397 -10.15 32.91 8.05
CA ILE A 397 -9.56 32.27 9.23
C ILE A 397 -8.39 33.11 9.76
N ILE A 398 -8.49 33.53 11.02
CA ILE A 398 -7.49 34.35 11.71
C ILE A 398 -7.03 33.63 12.97
N ALA A 399 -5.72 33.38 13.09
CA ALA A 399 -5.11 32.71 14.24
C ALA A 399 -5.49 33.41 15.56
N GLY A 400 -6.07 32.67 16.50
CA GLY A 400 -6.44 33.18 17.83
C GLY A 400 -7.68 34.08 17.87
N ASP A 401 -8.41 34.23 16.77
CA ASP A 401 -9.58 35.11 16.70
C ASP A 401 -10.88 34.32 16.48
N ALA A 402 -11.74 34.35 17.50
CA ALA A 402 -13.08 33.76 17.47
C ALA A 402 -14.03 34.44 16.46
N ASN A 403 -13.68 35.64 15.96
CA ASN A 403 -14.45 36.36 14.95
C ASN A 403 -14.06 36.00 13.52
N SER A 404 -13.21 34.98 13.31
CA SER A 404 -12.98 34.40 11.98
C SER A 404 -14.31 34.08 11.28
N TYR A 405 -14.47 34.45 10.00
CA TYR A 405 -15.73 34.22 9.30
C TYR A 405 -16.12 32.75 9.29
N LEU A 406 -15.16 31.83 9.16
CA LEU A 406 -15.43 30.39 9.24
C LEU A 406 -16.15 30.02 10.55
N LEU A 407 -15.67 30.50 11.70
CA LEU A 407 -16.27 30.21 13.00
C LEU A 407 -17.68 30.79 13.11
N GLN A 408 -17.92 31.98 12.56
CA GLN A 408 -19.25 32.60 12.58
C GLN A 408 -20.25 31.79 11.74
N VAL A 409 -19.90 31.48 10.49
CA VAL A 409 -20.82 30.80 9.55
C VAL A 409 -21.13 29.37 9.97
N ILE A 410 -20.17 28.63 10.55
CA ILE A 410 -20.43 27.26 11.06
C ILE A 410 -21.22 27.24 12.37
N GLN A 411 -21.27 28.36 13.08
CA GLN A 411 -22.08 28.56 14.29
C GLN A 411 -23.46 29.17 13.99
N GLY A 412 -23.86 29.25 12.72
CA GLY A 412 -25.18 29.74 12.34
C GLY A 412 -25.28 31.27 12.19
N GLN A 413 -24.16 31.98 12.06
CA GLN A 413 -24.13 33.43 11.89
C GLN A 413 -23.73 33.79 10.46
N ALA A 414 -24.65 34.39 9.71
CA ALA A 414 -24.36 34.92 8.38
C ALA A 414 -23.51 36.20 8.47
N ILE A 415 -22.60 36.39 7.51
CA ILE A 415 -21.77 37.59 7.40
C ILE A 415 -22.49 38.64 6.57
N LEU A 416 -22.61 39.85 7.12
CA LEU A 416 -23.26 40.99 6.48
C LEU A 416 -22.23 42.05 6.07
N ASP A 417 -22.51 42.78 4.99
CA ASP A 417 -21.76 43.99 4.62
C ASP A 417 -22.14 45.21 5.49
N GLU A 418 -21.46 46.33 5.26
CA GLU A 418 -21.70 47.59 5.97
C GLU A 418 -23.13 48.14 5.79
N ASN A 419 -23.87 47.67 4.78
CA ASN A 419 -25.24 48.06 4.49
C ASN A 419 -26.26 47.04 5.03
N GLY A 420 -25.81 46.00 5.74
CA GLY A 420 -26.65 44.94 6.28
C GLY A 420 -27.10 43.90 5.25
N LYS A 421 -26.48 43.87 4.07
CA LYS A 421 -26.74 42.84 3.05
C LYS A 421 -25.86 41.62 3.31
N GLU A 422 -26.44 40.44 3.23
CA GLU A 422 -25.71 39.18 3.37
C GLU A 422 -24.68 39.00 2.25
N ILE A 423 -23.42 38.79 2.66
CA ILE A 423 -22.29 38.50 1.77
C ILE A 423 -21.86 37.03 1.85
N ILE A 424 -22.03 36.40 3.02
CA ILE A 424 -21.77 34.97 3.20
C ILE A 424 -22.88 34.41 4.09
N GLY A 425 -23.58 33.39 3.60
CA GLY A 425 -24.63 32.72 4.38
C GLY A 425 -24.10 31.77 5.44
N VAL A 426 -25.03 31.17 6.19
CA VAL A 426 -24.72 30.10 7.16
C VAL A 426 -24.25 28.85 6.43
N MET A 427 -23.24 28.18 6.99
CA MET A 427 -22.66 26.97 6.44
C MET A 427 -22.71 25.82 7.45
N PRO A 428 -23.03 24.58 7.06
CA PRO A 428 -23.55 24.17 5.76
C PRO A 428 -24.97 24.76 5.48
N PRO A 429 -25.35 25.02 4.22
CA PRO A 429 -26.63 25.69 3.92
C PRO A 429 -27.89 24.88 4.28
N LYS A 430 -27.78 23.55 4.27
CA LYS A 430 -28.91 22.61 4.43
C LYS A 430 -28.87 21.80 5.73
N SER A 431 -27.88 22.05 6.60
CA SER A 431 -27.65 21.27 7.83
C SER A 431 -26.84 22.06 8.84
N THR A 432 -26.79 21.61 10.09
CA THR A 432 -25.96 22.18 11.14
C THR A 432 -24.88 21.20 11.57
N LEU A 433 -23.64 21.66 11.71
CA LEU A 433 -22.57 20.83 12.25
C LEU A 433 -22.84 20.46 13.70
N LYS A 434 -22.41 19.25 14.09
CA LYS A 434 -22.54 18.81 15.48
C LYS A 434 -21.65 19.68 16.40
N PRO A 435 -22.04 19.90 17.67
CA PRO A 435 -21.28 20.76 18.59
C PRO A 435 -19.82 20.36 18.79
N ASN A 436 -19.53 19.06 18.85
CA ASN A 436 -18.16 18.52 18.94
C ASN A 436 -17.31 18.85 17.71
N VAL A 437 -17.89 18.86 16.51
CA VAL A 437 -17.19 19.24 15.28
C VAL A 437 -16.85 20.74 15.29
N VAL A 438 -17.80 21.56 15.74
CA VAL A 438 -17.59 23.01 15.88
C VAL A 438 -16.51 23.32 16.93
N ASP A 439 -16.52 22.60 18.06
CA ASP A 439 -15.50 22.74 19.12
C ASP A 439 -14.07 22.45 18.60
N VAL A 440 -13.91 21.45 17.73
CA VAL A 440 -12.61 21.15 17.09
C VAL A 440 -12.09 22.37 16.31
N PHE A 441 -12.93 23.01 15.48
CA PHE A 441 -12.54 24.21 14.74
C PHE A 441 -12.21 25.39 15.67
N ILE A 442 -13.01 25.60 16.72
CA ILE A 442 -12.75 26.65 17.71
C ILE A 442 -11.38 26.45 18.34
N ARG A 443 -11.12 25.27 18.91
CA ARG A 443 -9.84 24.98 19.58
C ARG A 443 -8.65 25.09 18.62
N TRP A 444 -8.81 24.60 17.39
CA TRP A 444 -7.76 24.66 16.38
C TRP A 444 -7.39 26.10 16.01
N ILE A 445 -8.39 26.95 15.73
CA ILE A 445 -8.17 28.36 15.40
C ILE A 445 -7.58 29.10 16.60
N MET A 446 -8.10 28.85 17.80
CA MET A 446 -7.61 29.49 19.03
C MET A 446 -6.18 29.07 19.39
N ALA A 447 -5.74 27.85 19.03
CA ALA A 447 -4.38 27.37 19.22
C ALA A 447 -3.38 27.89 18.15
N GLY A 448 -3.85 28.69 17.19
CA GLY A 448 -3.01 29.22 16.12
C GLY A 448 -2.82 28.28 14.95
N MET A 449 -3.77 27.36 14.74
CA MET A 449 -3.89 26.51 13.55
C MET A 449 -2.67 25.63 13.27
N PRO A 450 -2.21 24.79 14.22
CA PRO A 450 -1.11 23.86 13.97
C PRO A 450 -1.46 22.92 12.80
N GLN A 451 -0.51 22.73 11.89
CA GLN A 451 -0.72 21.88 10.73
C GLN A 451 -0.57 20.41 11.11
N THR A 452 0.56 20.06 11.72
CA THR A 452 0.91 18.69 12.08
C THR A 452 0.55 18.37 13.54
N ALA A 453 0.52 17.08 13.89
CA ALA A 453 0.36 16.65 15.29
C ALA A 453 1.53 17.10 16.18
N GLU A 454 2.73 17.22 15.61
CA GLU A 454 3.91 17.72 16.31
C GLU A 454 3.74 19.21 16.65
N ASP A 455 3.30 20.03 15.69
CA ASP A 455 3.02 21.45 15.91
C ASP A 455 1.95 21.66 17.00
N ALA A 456 0.95 20.79 17.05
CA ALA A 456 -0.12 20.86 18.03
C ALA A 456 0.37 20.50 19.44
N ALA A 457 1.33 19.58 19.57
CA ALA A 457 1.91 19.20 20.85
C ALA A 457 2.78 20.29 21.48
N GLU A 458 3.24 21.28 20.70
CA GLU A 458 4.02 22.43 21.17
C GLU A 458 3.17 23.61 21.66
N LYS A 459 1.85 23.55 21.49
CA LYS A 459 0.88 24.58 21.92
C LYS A 459 0.29 24.26 23.28
#